data_AF-A0A1Y5HZP8-F1
#
_entry.id   AF-A0A1Y5HZP8-F1
#
_cell.length_a   1.000
_cell.length_b   1.000
_cell.length_c   1.000
_cell.angle_alpha   90.00
_cell.angle_beta   90.00
_cell.angle_gamma   90.00
#
_symmetry.space_group_name_H-M   'P 1'
#
loop_
_entity.id
_entity.type
_entity.pdbx_description
1 polymer ?
#
loop_
_entity_poly.entity_id
_entity_poly.type
_entity_poly.pdbx_seq_one_letter_code
_entity_poly.pdbx_strand_id
1 'polypeptide(L)'
;MGRIKEGLSELWDDLMSYRTLKVVKISDKRLAYVHKTLMAAILCYALISVIGAHTYMLKEKPRVYMSTTINDTVRDLSVTDATTLEQLYCNSSFANFVGDSLVPEGAYLNNKCVTYIPSSQIVETNDAATFVATHIRSRAFTRWCENNVTKVGCSIKYNPDENQFPLDPDNLILQFRPRFVTSWGYNGYPSEVIVYDSAFTAFKTFLTTNTNSTEKYPIMYLHEVLRLAGIGLDDRNELDVSTSFSAEFPIYRLTGVRLSVELTFSNFRPMSHFKPFDFTPQATMNIQLNSKGSFVTSLDTVHFSGRAEDISESGTIMEYRGVQLEYGAKGLMGKADPYTAMMAIMSCFIMVSVATTVVDIIGAFIYDSFKDDKIEDDGERQHLEHMILNLETVGVPFGHDDLQILPNVSMKEFLQLLQRDIVKLNALAHHMSRDLAAAGLNQHTMPIQQTSKQAGGMKYKCRLIAPDRTDIYLTGGPQTIGRGHGGCDSKRISHKQLSIVANTQTGVALVKGLHTKNVSGVALAGGAWQTLGPNDEAELEAGDMITLLLDQNEDETSADGVFIYVVEKLEELQNKSWFNW
;
A
#
# COMPACT_ATOMS: atom_id res chain seq x y z
N MET A 1 -31.32 5.82 44.96
CA MET A 1 -30.59 4.53 45.01
C MET A 1 -31.04 3.55 43.92
N GLY A 2 -32.33 3.42 43.59
CA GLY A 2 -32.84 2.51 42.54
C GLY A 2 -32.33 2.80 41.12
N ARG A 3 -32.46 4.05 40.64
CA ARG A 3 -32.03 4.46 39.28
C ARG A 3 -30.54 4.29 38.98
N ILE A 4 -29.68 4.32 40.00
CA ILE A 4 -28.23 4.10 39.82
C ILE A 4 -27.92 2.60 39.64
N LYS A 5 -28.69 1.73 40.32
CA LYS A 5 -28.59 0.28 40.13
C LYS A 5 -29.11 -0.14 38.76
N GLU A 6 -30.23 0.42 38.31
CA GLU A 6 -30.82 0.15 36.99
C GLU A 6 -29.90 0.60 35.84
N GLY A 7 -29.33 1.80 35.93
CA GLY A 7 -28.37 2.28 34.91
C GLY A 7 -27.04 1.51 34.90
N LEU A 8 -26.59 0.98 36.05
CA LEU A 8 -25.41 0.12 36.11
C LEU A 8 -25.67 -1.28 35.57
N SER A 9 -26.88 -1.83 35.75
CA SER A 9 -27.26 -3.10 35.12
C SER A 9 -27.40 -2.97 33.61
N GLU A 10 -28.00 -1.88 33.11
CA GLU A 10 -28.11 -1.66 31.65
C GLU A 10 -26.74 -1.50 30.98
N LEU A 11 -25.81 -0.78 31.62
CA LEU A 11 -24.43 -0.66 31.13
C LEU A 11 -23.68 -2.00 31.14
N TRP A 12 -23.92 -2.82 32.16
CA TRP A 12 -23.30 -4.14 32.26
C TRP A 12 -23.89 -5.11 31.22
N ASP A 13 -25.19 -5.03 30.98
CA ASP A 13 -25.89 -5.82 29.97
C ASP A 13 -25.53 -5.40 28.54
N ASP A 14 -25.35 -4.10 28.26
CA ASP A 14 -24.85 -3.64 26.94
C ASP A 14 -23.36 -3.97 26.77
N LEU A 15 -22.54 -3.91 27.84
CA LEU A 15 -21.14 -4.37 27.80
C LEU A 15 -21.03 -5.88 27.55
N MET A 16 -21.98 -6.66 28.07
CA MET A 16 -22.07 -8.11 27.85
C MET A 16 -22.86 -8.47 26.59
N SER A 17 -23.33 -7.49 25.83
CA SER A 17 -24.00 -7.72 24.56
C SER A 17 -22.98 -8.01 23.43
N TYR A 18 -23.20 -9.09 22.69
CA TYR A 18 -22.40 -9.41 21.50
C TYR A 18 -23.17 -9.00 20.24
N ARG A 19 -22.65 -8.00 19.52
CA ARG A 19 -23.27 -7.48 18.29
C ARG A 19 -22.81 -8.30 17.08
N THR A 20 -23.77 -8.77 16.29
CA THR A 20 -23.54 -9.45 15.02
C THR A 20 -24.16 -8.67 13.87
N LEU A 21 -23.60 -8.80 12.67
CA LEU A 21 -24.18 -8.22 11.47
C LEU A 21 -25.36 -9.08 10.99
N LYS A 22 -26.47 -8.44 10.59
CA LYS A 22 -27.57 -9.11 9.89
C LYS A 22 -27.02 -9.55 8.52
N VAL A 23 -27.10 -10.85 8.21
CA VAL A 23 -26.59 -11.42 6.96
C VAL A 23 -27.77 -11.80 6.08
N VAL A 24 -27.77 -11.32 4.84
CA VAL A 24 -28.75 -11.68 3.81
C VAL A 24 -28.23 -12.89 3.04
N LYS A 25 -29.05 -13.95 2.93
CA LYS A 25 -28.68 -15.17 2.21
C LYS A 25 -29.38 -15.21 0.85
N ILE A 26 -28.60 -15.03 -0.20
CA ILE A 26 -29.09 -15.03 -1.58
C ILE A 26 -28.88 -16.42 -2.18
N SER A 27 -29.94 -17.03 -2.72
CA SER A 27 -29.96 -18.42 -3.19
C SER A 27 -29.72 -18.58 -4.70
N ASP A 28 -29.25 -17.53 -5.39
CA ASP A 28 -28.92 -17.60 -6.81
C ASP A 28 -27.69 -18.48 -7.08
N LYS A 29 -27.87 -19.50 -7.93
CA LYS A 29 -26.84 -20.47 -8.32
C LYS A 29 -25.67 -19.81 -9.06
N ARG A 30 -25.92 -18.77 -9.87
CA ARG A 30 -24.87 -18.12 -10.66
C ARG A 30 -23.93 -17.32 -9.76
N LEU A 31 -24.50 -16.47 -8.91
CA LEU A 31 -23.74 -15.68 -7.94
C LEU A 31 -23.03 -16.57 -6.92
N ALA A 32 -23.69 -17.64 -6.46
CA ALA A 32 -23.07 -18.61 -5.56
C ALA A 32 -21.88 -19.33 -6.21
N TYR A 33 -21.98 -19.71 -7.48
CA TYR A 33 -20.87 -20.35 -8.20
C TYR A 33 -19.67 -19.40 -8.33
N VAL A 34 -19.90 -18.13 -8.71
CA VAL A 34 -18.85 -17.11 -8.78
C VAL A 34 -18.20 -16.88 -7.42
N HIS A 35 -18.99 -16.75 -6.35
CA HIS A 35 -18.47 -16.56 -5.00
C HIS A 35 -17.64 -17.75 -4.51
N LYS A 36 -18.13 -18.98 -4.69
CA LYS A 36 -17.43 -20.19 -4.22
C LYS A 36 -16.19 -20.49 -5.04
N THR A 37 -16.21 -20.25 -6.35
CA THR A 37 -15.01 -20.42 -7.20
C THR A 37 -13.94 -19.39 -6.87
N LEU A 38 -14.32 -18.12 -6.66
CA LEU A 38 -13.40 -17.06 -6.24
C LEU A 38 -12.79 -17.36 -4.85
N MET A 39 -13.62 -17.78 -3.90
CA MET A 39 -13.17 -18.19 -2.56
C MET A 39 -12.20 -19.38 -2.64
N ALA A 40 -12.50 -20.39 -3.44
CA ALA A 40 -11.63 -21.54 -3.66
C ALA A 40 -10.30 -21.15 -4.32
N ALA A 41 -10.33 -20.26 -5.33
CA ALA A 41 -9.13 -19.76 -5.98
C ALA A 41 -8.21 -18.99 -5.03
N ILE A 42 -8.78 -18.12 -4.19
CA ILE A 42 -8.03 -17.38 -3.16
C ILE A 42 -7.44 -18.34 -2.13
N LEU A 43 -8.18 -19.36 -1.70
CA LEU A 43 -7.69 -20.36 -0.75
C LEU A 43 -6.54 -21.18 -1.35
N CYS A 44 -6.66 -21.63 -2.60
CA CYS A 44 -5.58 -22.31 -3.31
C CYS A 44 -4.34 -21.42 -3.44
N TYR A 45 -4.51 -20.15 -3.84
CA TYR A 45 -3.42 -19.18 -3.91
C TYR A 45 -2.75 -18.96 -2.56
N ALA A 46 -3.53 -18.77 -1.49
CA ALA A 46 -3.05 -18.63 -0.13
C ALA A 46 -2.23 -19.84 0.31
N LEU A 47 -2.71 -21.06 0.05
CA LEU A 47 -2.00 -22.30 0.40
C LEU A 47 -0.69 -22.44 -0.37
N ILE A 48 -0.68 -22.13 -1.67
CA ILE A 48 0.54 -22.10 -2.49
C ILE A 48 1.51 -21.04 -1.97
N SER A 49 1.01 -19.87 -1.56
CA SER A 49 1.83 -18.79 -1.00
C SER A 49 2.45 -19.19 0.34
N VAL A 50 1.67 -19.81 1.24
CA VAL A 50 2.16 -20.24 2.55
C VAL A 50 3.25 -21.30 2.41
N ILE A 51 3.05 -22.28 1.54
CA ILE A 51 4.02 -23.36 1.29
C ILE A 51 5.21 -22.86 0.46
N GLY A 52 4.95 -22.14 -0.63
CA GLY A 52 5.97 -21.72 -1.59
C GLY A 52 6.84 -20.57 -1.08
N ALA A 53 6.25 -19.60 -0.40
CA ALA A 53 6.97 -18.48 0.20
C ALA A 53 7.34 -18.74 1.67
N HIS A 54 7.03 -19.91 2.25
CA HIS A 54 7.35 -20.27 3.64
C HIS A 54 6.95 -19.20 4.66
N THR A 55 5.75 -18.63 4.51
CA THR A 55 5.29 -17.52 5.35
C THR A 55 4.99 -17.94 6.78
N TYR A 56 4.93 -19.25 7.06
CA TYR A 56 4.80 -19.80 8.41
C TYR A 56 6.13 -19.81 9.18
N MET A 57 7.24 -19.43 8.54
CA MET A 57 8.55 -19.34 9.16
C MET A 57 8.88 -17.90 9.53
N LEU A 58 9.38 -17.72 10.75
CA LEU A 58 10.11 -16.51 11.10
C LEU A 58 11.44 -16.55 10.35
N LYS A 59 11.78 -15.48 9.62
CA LYS A 59 12.98 -15.42 8.78
C LYS A 59 13.90 -14.31 9.25
N GLU A 60 15.20 -14.58 9.22
CA GLU A 60 16.21 -13.58 9.48
C GLU A 60 17.46 -13.78 8.64
N LYS A 61 18.25 -12.70 8.51
CA LYS A 61 19.58 -12.76 7.92
C LYS A 61 20.56 -13.29 8.98
N PRO A 62 21.22 -14.44 8.77
CA PRO A 62 22.17 -14.95 9.74
C PRO A 62 23.45 -14.10 9.76
N ARG A 63 24.12 -14.10 10.92
CA ARG A 63 25.51 -13.63 11.04
C ARG A 63 26.44 -14.77 10.60
N VAL A 64 27.53 -14.43 9.92
CA VAL A 64 28.55 -15.39 9.49
C VAL A 64 29.84 -15.17 10.25
N TYR A 65 30.49 -16.26 10.62
CA TYR A 65 31.87 -16.31 11.08
C TYR A 65 32.61 -17.28 10.17
N MET A 66 33.69 -16.81 9.55
CA MET A 66 34.52 -17.65 8.69
C MET A 66 35.77 -18.07 9.43
N SER A 67 36.01 -19.37 9.55
CA SER A 67 37.32 -19.87 9.98
C SER A 67 38.11 -20.32 8.75
N THR A 68 39.22 -19.65 8.47
CA THR A 68 40.09 -19.96 7.34
C THR A 68 41.36 -20.60 7.86
N THR A 69 41.65 -21.82 7.41
CA THR A 69 42.93 -22.50 7.71
C THR A 69 43.78 -22.55 6.45
N ILE A 70 45.06 -22.17 6.58
CA ILE A 70 46.02 -22.14 5.49
C ILE A 70 46.94 -23.35 5.57
N ASN A 71 47.27 -23.91 4.41
CA ASN A 71 48.31 -24.91 4.27
C ASN A 71 49.33 -24.46 3.21
N ASP A 72 50.61 -24.44 3.60
CA ASP A 72 51.75 -23.96 2.80
C ASP A 72 52.57 -25.11 2.18
N THR A 73 52.17 -26.38 2.38
CA THR A 73 53.00 -27.54 2.00
C THR A 73 53.46 -27.54 0.54
N VAL A 74 52.64 -27.04 -0.39
CA VAL A 74 52.98 -27.02 -1.82
C VAL A 74 53.97 -25.91 -2.15
N ARG A 75 53.77 -24.72 -1.56
CA ARG A 75 54.66 -23.58 -1.75
C ARG A 75 56.01 -23.79 -1.04
N ASP A 76 56.03 -24.40 0.15
CA ASP A 76 57.29 -24.75 0.82
C ASP A 76 58.14 -25.70 -0.05
N LEU A 77 57.52 -26.66 -0.73
CA LEU A 77 58.20 -27.54 -1.67
C LEU A 77 58.72 -26.77 -2.90
N SER A 78 57.92 -25.87 -3.48
CA SER A 78 58.33 -25.08 -4.65
C SER A 78 59.47 -24.09 -4.33
N VAL A 79 59.50 -23.57 -3.11
CA VAL A 79 60.58 -22.73 -2.59
C VAL A 79 61.90 -23.52 -2.46
N THR A 80 61.85 -24.80 -2.09
CA THR A 80 63.06 -25.63 -1.99
C THR A 80 63.67 -26.01 -3.35
N ASP A 81 62.85 -26.07 -4.41
CA ASP A 81 63.26 -26.40 -5.79
C ASP A 81 63.57 -25.16 -6.66
N ALA A 82 63.67 -23.97 -6.04
CA ALA A 82 63.74 -22.64 -6.66
C ALA A 82 64.92 -22.38 -7.62
N THR A 83 65.77 -23.36 -7.92
CA THR A 83 66.76 -23.27 -9.00
C THR A 83 66.15 -23.38 -10.40
N THR A 84 64.84 -23.66 -10.52
CA THR A 84 64.17 -23.95 -11.81
C THR A 84 62.89 -23.16 -12.10
N LEU A 85 62.38 -22.35 -11.15
CA LEU A 85 61.13 -21.59 -11.32
C LEU A 85 61.42 -20.13 -11.73
N GLU A 86 61.61 -19.90 -13.03
CA GLU A 86 61.56 -18.55 -13.60
C GLU A 86 60.11 -18.07 -13.68
N GLN A 87 59.59 -17.50 -12.58
CA GLN A 87 58.27 -16.88 -12.60
C GLN A 87 58.34 -15.47 -13.23
N LEU A 88 57.38 -15.15 -14.10
CA LEU A 88 57.40 -13.95 -14.95
C LEU A 88 57.51 -12.64 -14.14
N TYR A 89 56.81 -12.57 -13.00
CA TYR A 89 56.83 -11.41 -12.10
C TYR A 89 58.14 -11.22 -11.33
N CYS A 90 59.04 -12.20 -11.33
CA CYS A 90 60.39 -12.03 -10.81
C CYS A 90 61.28 -11.20 -11.73
N ASN A 91 60.89 -11.05 -13.00
CA ASN A 91 61.57 -10.15 -13.93
C ASN A 91 61.14 -8.70 -13.66
N SER A 92 62.09 -7.90 -13.17
CA SER A 92 61.88 -6.47 -12.91
C SER A 92 61.34 -5.70 -14.13
N SER A 93 61.65 -6.10 -15.37
CA SER A 93 61.13 -5.40 -16.56
C SER A 93 59.62 -5.57 -16.73
N PHE A 94 59.06 -6.68 -16.26
CA PHE A 94 57.62 -6.98 -16.36
C PHE A 94 56.84 -6.41 -15.16
N ALA A 95 57.42 -6.50 -13.96
CA ALA A 95 56.73 -6.18 -12.72
C ALA A 95 56.97 -4.76 -12.19
N ASN A 96 57.95 -4.01 -12.71
CA ASN A 96 58.20 -2.63 -12.28
C ASN A 96 57.04 -1.71 -12.71
N PHE A 97 56.71 -0.76 -11.85
CA PHE A 97 55.77 0.32 -12.12
C PHE A 97 56.47 1.66 -11.96
N VAL A 98 56.48 2.46 -13.02
CA VAL A 98 57.24 3.73 -13.07
C VAL A 98 56.56 4.84 -12.26
N GLY A 99 55.33 4.61 -11.77
CA GLY A 99 54.55 5.61 -11.06
C GLY A 99 53.86 6.59 -12.03
N ASP A 100 52.85 7.29 -11.52
CA ASP A 100 52.23 8.42 -12.20
C ASP A 100 51.92 9.52 -11.19
N SER A 101 51.80 10.76 -11.67
CA SER A 101 51.48 11.93 -10.84
C SER A 101 50.08 11.87 -10.18
N LEU A 102 49.12 11.14 -10.77
CA LEU A 102 47.79 10.94 -10.19
C LEU A 102 47.71 9.75 -9.23
N VAL A 103 48.74 8.90 -9.20
CA VAL A 103 48.81 7.72 -8.33
C VAL A 103 49.62 8.07 -7.08
N PRO A 104 49.00 8.22 -5.90
CA PRO A 104 49.67 8.72 -4.70
C PRO A 104 50.76 7.77 -4.17
N GLU A 105 50.70 6.48 -4.50
CA GLU A 105 51.64 5.45 -4.07
C GLU A 105 53.03 5.59 -4.73
N GLY A 106 53.12 6.30 -5.85
CA GLY A 106 54.38 6.54 -6.57
C GLY A 106 54.92 5.32 -7.32
N ALA A 107 56.24 5.34 -7.57
CA ALA A 107 56.93 4.34 -8.39
C ALA A 107 57.41 3.13 -7.57
N TYR A 108 57.30 1.93 -8.14
CA TYR A 108 57.82 0.67 -7.62
C TYR A 108 58.82 0.09 -8.60
N LEU A 109 60.10 0.33 -8.32
CA LEU A 109 61.21 -0.09 -9.17
C LEU A 109 62.05 -1.17 -8.47
N ASN A 110 62.80 -1.91 -9.27
CA ASN A 110 63.72 -2.97 -8.82
C ASN A 110 63.00 -4.09 -8.04
N ASN A 111 61.79 -4.45 -8.45
CA ASN A 111 61.03 -5.52 -7.83
C ASN A 111 61.76 -6.87 -8.02
N LYS A 112 61.93 -7.63 -6.93
CA LYS A 112 62.65 -8.91 -6.92
C LYS A 112 61.90 -9.97 -6.13
N CYS A 113 62.05 -11.23 -6.53
CA CYS A 113 61.50 -12.36 -5.79
C CYS A 113 62.40 -12.77 -4.63
N VAL A 114 61.78 -13.24 -3.56
CA VAL A 114 62.44 -13.67 -2.33
C VAL A 114 61.88 -15.01 -1.85
N THR A 115 62.78 -15.92 -1.46
CA THR A 115 62.45 -17.30 -1.06
C THR A 115 62.34 -17.51 0.45
N TYR A 116 62.89 -16.62 1.29
CA TYR A 116 63.03 -16.86 2.73
C TYR A 116 61.85 -16.37 3.59
N ILE A 117 60.75 -15.90 2.97
CA ILE A 117 59.64 -15.27 3.71
C ILE A 117 58.65 -16.37 4.19
N PRO A 118 58.52 -16.57 5.51
CA PRO A 118 57.66 -17.61 6.06
C PRO A 118 56.18 -17.27 5.88
N SER A 119 55.33 -18.30 5.76
CA SER A 119 53.87 -18.13 5.64
C SER A 119 53.23 -17.28 6.74
N SER A 120 53.74 -17.38 7.96
CA SER A 120 53.23 -16.61 9.11
C SER A 120 53.44 -15.10 8.99
N GLN A 121 54.34 -14.65 8.11
CA GLN A 121 54.56 -13.23 7.82
C GLN A 121 53.76 -12.72 6.61
N ILE A 122 53.29 -13.62 5.75
CA ILE A 122 52.53 -13.25 4.56
C ILE A 122 51.02 -13.46 4.72
N VAL A 123 50.57 -14.29 5.67
CA VAL A 123 49.14 -14.53 5.85
C VAL A 123 48.64 -14.08 7.21
N GLU A 124 47.56 -13.28 7.17
CA GLU A 124 46.80 -12.87 8.34
C GLU A 124 45.35 -13.33 8.19
N THR A 125 44.82 -14.06 9.17
CA THR A 125 43.44 -14.54 9.18
C THR A 125 42.66 -13.97 10.35
N ASN A 126 41.46 -13.50 10.04
CA ASN A 126 40.45 -13.09 11.00
C ASN A 126 39.09 -13.64 10.55
N ASP A 127 38.09 -13.61 11.45
CA ASP A 127 36.75 -14.11 11.21
C ASP A 127 36.01 -13.34 10.09
N ALA A 128 36.41 -12.08 9.89
CA ALA A 128 35.82 -11.16 8.91
C ALA A 128 36.61 -11.04 7.61
N ALA A 129 37.93 -11.25 7.66
CA ALA A 129 38.78 -11.13 6.48
C ALA A 129 40.02 -12.03 6.56
N THR A 130 40.56 -12.41 5.40
CA THR A 130 41.84 -13.09 5.28
C THR A 130 42.71 -12.31 4.31
N PHE A 131 43.93 -11.99 4.71
CA PHE A 131 44.89 -11.26 3.91
C PHE A 131 46.08 -12.15 3.57
N VAL A 132 46.43 -12.22 2.30
CA VAL A 132 47.62 -12.91 1.79
C VAL A 132 48.49 -11.90 1.07
N ALA A 133 49.65 -11.59 1.65
CA ALA A 133 50.62 -10.68 1.07
C ALA A 133 51.26 -11.30 -0.17
N THR A 134 51.19 -10.56 -1.28
CA THR A 134 51.81 -10.91 -2.54
C THR A 134 52.93 -9.96 -2.91
N HIS A 135 53.08 -8.83 -2.21
CA HIS A 135 54.17 -7.87 -2.33
C HIS A 135 54.48 -7.25 -0.97
N ILE A 136 55.77 -7.05 -0.70
CA ILE A 136 56.28 -6.47 0.54
C ILE A 136 57.25 -5.36 0.15
N ARG A 137 56.99 -4.16 0.66
CA ARG A 137 57.96 -3.07 0.61
C ARG A 137 58.59 -2.95 1.99
N SER A 138 59.91 -3.07 2.04
CA SER A 138 60.65 -2.90 3.28
C SER A 138 61.50 -1.63 3.24
N ARG A 139 61.46 -0.86 4.33
CA ARG A 139 62.26 0.34 4.51
C ARG A 139 62.99 0.28 5.83
N ALA A 140 64.28 -0.02 5.77
CA ALA A 140 65.12 0.00 6.95
C ALA A 140 65.36 1.45 7.42
N PHE A 141 65.37 1.65 8.73
CA PHE A 141 65.73 2.92 9.33
C PHE A 141 66.74 2.72 10.45
N THR A 142 67.57 3.75 10.62
CA THR A 142 68.51 3.85 11.73
C THR A 142 68.33 5.22 12.37
N ARG A 143 68.21 5.22 13.70
CA ARG A 143 68.10 6.45 14.46
C ARG A 143 69.51 6.95 14.75
N TRP A 144 69.80 8.16 14.29
CA TRP A 144 71.07 8.83 14.53
C TRP A 144 70.85 9.97 15.52
N CYS A 145 71.60 9.97 16.62
CA CYS A 145 71.54 11.02 17.64
C CYS A 145 72.87 11.75 17.70
N GLU A 146 72.82 13.08 17.80
CA GLU A 146 74.01 13.92 17.96
C GLU A 146 74.76 13.61 19.27
N ASN A 147 74.03 13.28 20.34
CA ASN A 147 74.57 12.71 21.57
C ASN A 147 73.87 11.38 21.94
N ASN A 148 74.57 10.26 21.77
CA ASN A 148 73.99 8.92 21.98
C ASN A 148 73.70 8.58 23.45
N VAL A 149 74.35 9.27 24.40
CA VAL A 149 74.20 9.03 25.85
C VAL A 149 72.99 9.76 26.44
N THR A 150 72.73 11.00 26.00
CA THR A 150 71.61 11.82 26.50
C THR A 150 70.37 11.79 25.60
N LYS A 151 70.46 11.11 24.45
CA LYS A 151 69.40 11.01 23.42
C LYS A 151 68.84 12.38 22.98
N VAL A 152 69.70 13.39 22.93
CA VAL A 152 69.36 14.75 22.45
C VAL A 152 69.67 14.85 20.96
N GLY A 153 68.80 15.50 20.18
CA GLY A 153 69.01 15.75 18.75
C GLY A 153 68.87 14.50 17.86
N CYS A 154 68.05 13.52 18.26
CA CYS A 154 67.85 12.30 17.47
C CYS A 154 67.01 12.54 16.20
N SER A 155 67.48 12.03 15.07
CA SER A 155 66.79 12.00 13.79
C SER A 155 66.80 10.59 13.20
N ILE A 156 65.85 10.29 12.31
CA ILE A 156 65.76 8.97 11.68
C ILE A 156 66.29 9.08 10.25
N LYS A 157 67.29 8.25 9.94
CA LYS A 157 67.80 8.08 8.59
C LYS A 157 67.18 6.83 7.98
N TYR A 158 66.56 6.98 6.82
CA TYR A 158 65.96 5.89 6.08
C TYR A 158 66.88 5.40 4.96
N ASN A 159 66.95 4.08 4.80
CA ASN A 159 67.54 3.44 3.65
C ASN A 159 66.55 3.49 2.46
N PRO A 160 67.04 3.26 1.22
CA PRO A 160 66.15 3.09 0.07
C PRO A 160 65.20 1.90 0.28
N ASP A 161 64.02 1.99 -0.33
CA ASP A 161 63.01 0.94 -0.21
C ASP A 161 63.42 -0.29 -1.02
N GLU A 162 63.19 -1.47 -0.43
CA GLU A 162 63.34 -2.75 -1.13
C GLU A 162 61.96 -3.35 -1.41
N ASN A 163 61.65 -3.55 -2.69
CA ASN A 163 60.41 -4.14 -3.15
C ASN A 163 60.61 -5.63 -3.42
N GLN A 164 59.86 -6.45 -2.69
CA GLN A 164 60.04 -7.90 -2.64
C GLN A 164 58.72 -8.60 -2.94
N PHE A 165 58.76 -9.60 -3.81
CA PHE A 165 57.66 -10.54 -4.02
C PHE A 165 57.99 -11.86 -3.30
N PRO A 166 57.15 -12.33 -2.36
CA PRO A 166 57.27 -13.70 -1.88
C PRO A 166 57.12 -14.66 -3.06
N LEU A 167 57.92 -15.73 -3.09
CA LEU A 167 57.82 -16.73 -4.13
C LEU A 167 56.53 -17.54 -3.97
N ASP A 168 55.81 -17.69 -5.08
CA ASP A 168 54.70 -18.63 -5.28
C ASP A 168 53.52 -18.56 -4.29
N PRO A 169 53.04 -17.36 -3.88
CA PRO A 169 51.90 -17.24 -2.95
C PRO A 169 50.59 -17.79 -3.55
N ASP A 170 50.55 -17.96 -4.87
CA ASP A 170 49.44 -18.46 -5.67
C ASP A 170 49.06 -19.91 -5.29
N ASN A 171 50.04 -20.70 -4.84
CA ASN A 171 49.89 -22.11 -4.46
C ASN A 171 49.56 -22.32 -2.98
N LEU A 172 49.23 -21.25 -2.24
CA LEU A 172 48.69 -21.36 -0.90
C LEU A 172 47.31 -22.00 -0.92
N ILE A 173 47.12 -23.03 -0.10
CA ILE A 173 45.85 -23.74 0.01
C ILE A 173 45.03 -23.09 1.12
N LEU A 174 43.82 -22.63 0.76
CA LEU A 174 42.86 -22.01 1.65
C LEU A 174 41.69 -22.97 1.89
N GLN A 175 41.42 -23.28 3.15
CA GLN A 175 40.23 -24.01 3.56
C GLN A 175 39.26 -23.06 4.28
N PHE A 176 38.08 -22.87 3.71
CA PHE A 176 37.03 -22.01 4.26
C PHE A 176 36.02 -22.82 5.07
N ARG A 177 35.80 -22.46 6.33
CA ARG A 177 34.82 -23.12 7.21
C ARG A 177 33.75 -22.11 7.63
N PRO A 178 32.66 -21.99 6.84
CA PRO A 178 31.60 -21.03 7.14
C PRO A 178 30.75 -21.54 8.31
N ARG A 179 30.60 -20.72 9.34
CA ARG A 179 29.68 -20.95 10.46
C ARG A 179 28.63 -19.85 10.46
N PHE A 180 27.35 -20.23 10.58
CA PHE A 180 26.26 -19.26 10.73
C PHE A 180 25.77 -19.23 12.17
N VAL A 181 25.31 -18.05 12.59
CA VAL A 181 24.69 -17.81 13.89
C VAL A 181 23.45 -16.95 13.70
N THR A 182 22.39 -17.34 14.36
CA THR A 182 21.07 -16.69 14.32
C THR A 182 20.71 -16.09 15.68
N SER A 183 19.82 -15.10 15.71
CA SER A 183 19.41 -14.40 16.93
C SER A 183 18.70 -15.32 17.93
N TRP A 184 17.97 -16.32 17.42
CA TRP A 184 17.27 -17.33 18.21
C TRP A 184 18.18 -18.49 18.69
N GLY A 185 19.51 -18.32 18.62
CA GLY A 185 20.50 -19.23 19.21
C GLY A 185 20.86 -20.47 18.37
N TYR A 186 20.37 -20.57 17.13
CA TYR A 186 20.78 -21.65 16.22
C TYR A 186 22.16 -21.32 15.65
N ASN A 187 23.14 -22.13 16.01
CA ASN A 187 24.51 -22.04 15.53
C ASN A 187 24.89 -23.37 14.88
N GLY A 188 25.60 -23.31 13.77
CA GLY A 188 25.93 -24.52 13.04
C GLY A 188 26.76 -24.26 11.79
N TYR A 189 27.13 -25.36 11.15
CA TYR A 189 27.73 -25.36 9.83
C TYR A 189 26.64 -25.69 8.80
N PRO A 190 26.67 -25.08 7.61
CA PRO A 190 25.78 -25.49 6.53
C PRO A 190 26.07 -26.95 6.17
N SER A 191 25.04 -27.74 5.85
CA SER A 191 25.19 -29.15 5.45
C SER A 191 25.89 -29.29 4.10
N GLU A 192 25.72 -28.29 3.23
CA GLU A 192 26.29 -28.23 1.90
C GLU A 192 26.75 -26.80 1.60
N VAL A 193 27.92 -26.68 0.98
CA VAL A 193 28.45 -25.41 0.46
C VAL A 193 28.67 -25.55 -1.04
N ILE A 194 27.94 -24.75 -1.83
CA ILE A 194 28.06 -24.74 -3.28
C ILE A 194 28.86 -23.51 -3.69
N VAL A 195 30.01 -23.72 -4.33
CA VAL A 195 30.86 -22.64 -4.82
C VAL A 195 30.51 -22.34 -6.26
N TYR A 196 30.24 -21.07 -6.56
CA TYR A 196 29.94 -20.58 -7.89
C TYR A 196 31.13 -19.79 -8.46
N ASP A 197 31.29 -19.88 -9.77
CA ASP A 197 32.19 -19.03 -10.54
C ASP A 197 31.53 -17.66 -10.82
N SER A 198 32.32 -16.70 -11.29
CA SER A 198 31.94 -15.38 -11.78
C SER A 198 30.76 -15.37 -12.77
N ALA A 199 30.61 -16.45 -13.55
CA ALA A 199 29.49 -16.67 -14.48
C ALA A 199 28.24 -17.31 -13.83
N PHE A 200 28.20 -17.43 -12.49
CA PHE A 200 27.16 -18.12 -11.72
C PHE A 200 26.97 -19.60 -12.07
N THR A 201 28.00 -20.25 -12.61
CA THR A 201 28.06 -21.69 -12.83
C THR A 201 28.62 -22.39 -11.58
N ALA A 202 28.05 -23.53 -11.20
CA ALA A 202 28.53 -24.28 -10.03
C ALA A 202 29.91 -24.88 -10.33
N PHE A 203 30.93 -24.44 -9.61
CA PHE A 203 32.31 -24.94 -9.72
C PHE A 203 32.44 -26.28 -8.99
N LYS A 204 32.10 -26.30 -7.70
CA LYS A 204 32.17 -27.50 -6.86
C LYS A 204 31.22 -27.41 -5.67
N THR A 205 30.68 -28.57 -5.29
CA THR A 205 29.84 -28.74 -4.10
C THR A 205 30.61 -29.48 -3.02
N PHE A 206 30.53 -28.99 -1.79
CA PHE A 206 31.15 -29.55 -0.60
C PHE A 206 30.07 -29.98 0.39
N LEU A 207 30.17 -31.18 0.95
CA LEU A 207 29.19 -31.76 1.86
C LEU A 207 29.82 -31.93 3.23
N THR A 208 29.34 -31.22 4.25
CA THR A 208 29.97 -31.25 5.58
C THR A 208 29.79 -32.59 6.30
N THR A 209 28.89 -33.44 5.82
CA THR A 209 28.65 -34.80 6.33
C THR A 209 29.62 -35.83 5.76
N ASN A 210 30.44 -35.45 4.77
CA ASN A 210 31.38 -36.36 4.14
C ASN A 210 32.51 -36.76 5.11
N THR A 211 32.95 -38.02 5.04
CA THR A 211 34.06 -38.57 5.82
C THR A 211 35.42 -38.06 5.33
N ASN A 212 35.52 -37.70 4.04
CA ASN A 212 36.73 -37.13 3.46
C ASN A 212 36.92 -35.67 3.87
N SER A 213 38.03 -35.36 4.54
CA SER A 213 38.35 -34.00 5.00
C SER A 213 38.47 -32.98 3.86
N THR A 214 38.84 -33.43 2.66
CA THR A 214 39.02 -32.63 1.44
C THR A 214 37.71 -32.26 0.74
N GLU A 215 36.62 -32.97 1.03
CA GLU A 215 35.29 -32.77 0.44
C GLU A 215 34.31 -32.16 1.44
N LYS A 216 34.73 -32.05 2.71
CA LYS A 216 33.92 -31.57 3.82
C LYS A 216 33.68 -30.06 3.79
N TYR A 217 34.69 -29.29 3.39
CA TYR A 217 34.67 -27.84 3.35
C TYR A 217 35.33 -27.35 2.07
N PRO A 218 34.99 -26.14 1.57
CA PRO A 218 35.68 -25.54 0.44
C PRO A 218 37.19 -25.46 0.70
N ILE A 219 37.95 -26.22 -0.07
CA ILE A 219 39.41 -26.21 -0.09
C ILE A 219 39.82 -25.93 -1.52
N MET A 220 40.65 -24.90 -1.69
CA MET A 220 41.07 -24.42 -3.00
C MET A 220 42.38 -23.63 -2.90
N TYR A 221 43.10 -23.54 -4.00
CA TYR A 221 44.31 -22.72 -4.08
C TYR A 221 43.95 -21.23 -4.20
N LEU A 222 44.87 -20.35 -3.80
CA LEU A 222 44.68 -18.90 -3.96
C LEU A 222 44.44 -18.53 -5.43
N HIS A 223 45.19 -19.14 -6.37
CA HIS A 223 44.97 -18.92 -7.80
C HIS A 223 43.59 -19.37 -8.28
N GLU A 224 43.00 -20.42 -7.69
CA GLU A 224 41.63 -20.83 -8.00
C GLU A 224 40.62 -19.82 -7.47
N VAL A 225 40.83 -19.27 -6.26
CA VAL A 225 39.98 -18.22 -5.67
C VAL A 225 39.94 -17.00 -6.58
N LEU A 226 41.10 -16.57 -7.06
CA LEU A 226 41.24 -15.44 -7.97
C LEU A 226 40.57 -15.72 -9.32
N ARG A 227 40.74 -16.95 -9.83
CA ARG A 227 40.08 -17.38 -11.07
C ARG A 227 38.55 -17.38 -10.96
N LEU A 228 37.98 -17.76 -9.81
CA LEU A 228 36.54 -17.65 -9.56
C LEU A 228 36.05 -16.20 -9.57
N ALA A 229 36.92 -15.24 -9.24
CA ALA A 229 36.65 -13.81 -9.38
C ALA A 229 36.92 -13.27 -10.79
N GLY A 230 37.42 -14.11 -11.72
CA GLY A 230 37.72 -13.75 -13.11
C GLY A 230 39.06 -13.04 -13.32
N ILE A 231 40.00 -13.13 -12.38
CA ILE A 231 41.31 -12.45 -12.46
C ILE A 231 42.49 -13.36 -12.11
N GLY A 232 43.67 -13.04 -12.63
CA GLY A 232 44.97 -13.56 -12.18
C GLY A 232 45.80 -12.49 -11.46
N LEU A 233 46.78 -12.91 -10.65
CA LEU A 233 47.68 -11.98 -9.94
C LEU A 233 48.64 -11.23 -10.88
N ASP A 234 49.02 -11.87 -11.99
CA ASP A 234 49.92 -11.29 -12.97
C ASP A 234 49.19 -10.47 -14.04
N ASP A 235 47.85 -10.38 -13.95
CA ASP A 235 47.05 -9.51 -14.80
C ASP A 235 47.28 -8.03 -14.43
N ARG A 236 47.13 -7.16 -15.43
CA ARG A 236 47.33 -5.72 -15.31
C ARG A 236 46.12 -5.07 -14.63
N ASN A 237 46.37 -4.27 -13.60
CA ASN A 237 45.35 -3.48 -12.91
C ASN A 237 45.23 -2.11 -13.56
N GLU A 238 44.12 -1.88 -14.26
CA GLU A 238 43.80 -0.60 -14.90
C GLU A 238 43.53 0.48 -13.85
N LEU A 239 44.54 1.33 -13.60
CA LEU A 239 44.45 2.47 -12.68
C LEU A 239 44.01 3.75 -13.41
N ASP A 240 43.40 4.67 -12.69
CA ASP A 240 43.18 6.04 -13.17
C ASP A 240 44.52 6.79 -13.21
N VAL A 241 45.03 7.02 -14.42
CA VAL A 241 46.35 7.63 -14.68
C VAL A 241 46.23 8.94 -15.47
N SER A 242 47.28 9.76 -15.41
CA SER A 242 47.36 11.01 -16.16
C SER A 242 47.33 10.77 -17.67
N THR A 243 46.90 11.76 -18.45
CA THR A 243 46.90 11.69 -19.92
C THR A 243 48.29 11.55 -20.54
N SER A 244 49.34 11.81 -19.76
CA SER A 244 50.75 11.66 -20.15
C SER A 244 51.34 10.29 -19.83
N PHE A 245 50.59 9.40 -19.16
CA PHE A 245 51.08 8.08 -18.80
C PHE A 245 51.15 7.18 -20.04
N SER A 246 52.37 6.73 -20.37
CA SER A 246 52.65 5.88 -21.54
C SER A 246 53.26 4.53 -21.18
N ALA A 247 53.34 4.19 -19.89
CA ALA A 247 53.93 2.95 -19.41
C ALA A 247 52.86 1.85 -19.23
N GLU A 248 53.30 0.62 -18.97
CA GLU A 248 52.38 -0.47 -18.64
C GLU A 248 51.76 -0.28 -17.25
N PHE A 249 50.50 -0.69 -17.10
CA PHE A 249 49.82 -0.71 -15.82
C PHE A 249 50.50 -1.70 -14.84
N PRO A 250 50.43 -1.45 -13.52
CA PRO A 250 50.98 -2.38 -12.53
C PRO A 250 50.17 -3.68 -12.51
N ILE A 251 50.82 -4.79 -12.13
CA ILE A 251 50.14 -6.08 -11.94
C ILE A 251 49.38 -6.12 -10.61
N TYR A 252 48.31 -6.92 -10.54
CA TYR A 252 47.54 -7.11 -9.30
C TYR A 252 48.38 -7.64 -8.14
N ARG A 253 49.45 -8.39 -8.41
CA ARG A 253 50.44 -8.83 -7.42
C ARG A 253 51.10 -7.66 -6.67
N LEU A 254 51.30 -6.53 -7.35
CA LEU A 254 51.91 -5.32 -6.81
C LEU A 254 50.87 -4.39 -6.18
N THR A 255 49.72 -4.21 -6.84
CA THR A 255 48.68 -3.31 -6.32
C THR A 255 47.91 -3.93 -5.16
N GLY A 256 47.83 -5.25 -5.09
CA GLY A 256 46.90 -5.97 -4.25
C GLY A 256 45.50 -6.05 -4.87
N VAL A 257 44.66 -6.92 -4.29
CA VAL A 257 43.31 -7.25 -4.75
C VAL A 257 42.40 -7.41 -3.55
N ARG A 258 41.23 -6.78 -3.55
CA ARG A 258 40.17 -7.02 -2.57
C ARG A 258 39.06 -7.82 -3.22
N LEU A 259 38.81 -9.00 -2.68
CA LEU A 259 37.73 -9.90 -3.10
C LEU A 259 36.65 -9.93 -2.02
N SER A 260 35.39 -9.76 -2.42
CA SER A 260 34.22 -10.04 -1.58
C SER A 260 33.82 -11.49 -1.74
N VAL A 261 33.92 -12.25 -0.66
CA VAL A 261 33.44 -13.62 -0.55
C VAL A 261 32.05 -13.56 0.07
N GLU A 262 31.02 -13.63 -0.78
CA GLU A 262 29.63 -13.57 -0.37
C GLU A 262 29.05 -14.97 -0.15
N LEU A 263 28.63 -15.24 1.08
CA LEU A 263 27.94 -16.46 1.46
C LEU A 263 26.44 -16.20 1.58
N THR A 264 25.66 -16.79 0.70
CA THR A 264 24.19 -16.75 0.78
C THR A 264 23.68 -18.00 1.49
N PHE A 265 23.17 -17.82 2.71
CA PHE A 265 22.59 -18.91 3.49
C PHE A 265 21.11 -19.07 3.18
N SER A 266 20.67 -20.32 3.03
CA SER A 266 19.26 -20.66 2.97
C SER A 266 19.02 -22.08 3.48
N ASN A 267 18.01 -22.20 4.33
CA ASN A 267 17.49 -23.48 4.79
C ASN A 267 16.05 -23.72 4.33
N PHE A 268 15.51 -22.94 3.41
CA PHE A 268 14.21 -23.21 2.82
C PHE A 268 14.30 -23.09 1.31
N ARG A 269 13.75 -24.05 0.59
CA ARG A 269 13.86 -24.12 -0.87
C ARG A 269 12.66 -23.47 -1.53
N PRO A 270 12.86 -22.70 -2.62
CA PRO A 270 11.73 -22.25 -3.42
C PRO A 270 11.04 -23.46 -4.05
N MET A 271 9.76 -23.31 -4.37
CA MET A 271 8.92 -24.38 -4.89
C MET A 271 9.49 -25.04 -6.17
N SER A 272 10.32 -24.32 -6.93
CA SER A 272 11.00 -24.82 -8.14
C SER A 272 11.94 -26.00 -7.90
N HIS A 273 12.44 -26.20 -6.68
CA HIS A 273 13.31 -27.33 -6.34
C HIS A 273 12.52 -28.60 -5.98
N PHE A 274 11.18 -28.57 -6.00
CA PHE A 274 10.30 -29.70 -5.67
C PHE A 274 10.56 -30.37 -4.30
N LYS A 275 11.25 -29.68 -3.38
CA LYS A 275 11.54 -30.12 -2.02
C LYS A 275 11.18 -29.04 -0.99
N PRO A 276 9.88 -28.70 -0.84
CA PRO A 276 9.46 -27.60 0.03
C PRO A 276 9.69 -27.86 1.53
N PHE A 277 9.83 -29.12 1.94
CA PHE A 277 10.00 -29.51 3.35
C PHE A 277 11.43 -29.90 3.71
N ASP A 278 12.38 -29.70 2.80
CA ASP A 278 13.80 -29.90 3.09
C ASP A 278 14.36 -28.63 3.74
N PHE A 279 14.58 -28.69 5.06
CA PHE A 279 15.10 -27.58 5.85
C PHE A 279 16.59 -27.67 6.17
N THR A 280 17.33 -28.48 5.42
CA THR A 280 18.77 -28.57 5.59
C THR A 280 19.43 -27.22 5.27
N PRO A 281 20.30 -26.69 6.14
CA PRO A 281 20.98 -25.43 5.89
C PRO A 281 21.98 -25.61 4.74
N GLN A 282 21.87 -24.78 3.71
CA GLN A 282 22.84 -24.73 2.62
C GLN A 282 23.43 -23.32 2.55
N ALA A 283 24.69 -23.24 2.09
CA ALA A 283 25.34 -21.98 1.78
C ALA A 283 25.79 -22.00 0.31
N THR A 284 25.58 -20.89 -0.38
CA THR A 284 26.20 -20.67 -1.70
C THR A 284 27.29 -19.62 -1.55
N MET A 285 28.48 -19.92 -2.03
CA MET A 285 29.65 -19.03 -1.99
C MET A 285 29.86 -18.43 -3.37
N ASN A 286 29.92 -17.10 -3.43
CA ASN A 286 30.27 -16.35 -4.62
C ASN A 286 31.45 -15.44 -4.32
N ILE A 287 32.35 -15.24 -5.29
CA ILE A 287 33.55 -14.44 -5.12
C ILE A 287 33.53 -13.34 -6.17
N GLN A 288 33.64 -12.08 -5.72
CA GLN A 288 33.56 -10.90 -6.59
C GLN A 288 34.75 -9.98 -6.35
N LEU A 289 35.24 -9.33 -7.41
CA LEU A 289 36.29 -8.33 -7.33
C LEU A 289 35.72 -6.98 -6.89
N ASN A 290 36.26 -6.40 -5.82
CA ASN A 290 35.84 -5.10 -5.29
C ASN A 290 36.83 -3.95 -5.58
N SER A 291 38.13 -4.21 -5.75
CA SER A 291 39.19 -3.16 -5.79
C SER A 291 39.76 -2.85 -7.17
N LYS A 292 38.99 -2.99 -8.26
CA LYS A 292 39.52 -2.65 -9.59
C LYS A 292 40.01 -1.19 -9.60
N GLY A 293 41.23 -0.96 -10.06
CA GLY A 293 41.82 0.38 -10.16
C GLY A 293 42.33 1.00 -8.85
N SER A 294 42.50 0.21 -7.78
CA SER A 294 42.98 0.72 -6.49
C SER A 294 44.08 -0.15 -5.88
N PHE A 295 44.92 0.46 -5.03
CA PHE A 295 45.91 -0.24 -4.21
C PHE A 295 45.27 -0.77 -2.93
N VAL A 296 45.59 -2.02 -2.59
CA VAL A 296 45.15 -2.70 -1.37
C VAL A 296 46.35 -2.93 -0.48
N THR A 297 46.49 -2.08 0.54
CA THR A 297 47.53 -2.15 1.55
C THR A 297 47.00 -2.72 2.87
N SER A 298 47.84 -3.47 3.59
CA SER A 298 47.62 -3.76 5.00
C SER A 298 48.09 -2.60 5.87
N LEU A 299 47.89 -2.71 7.18
CA LEU A 299 48.56 -1.86 8.16
C LEU A 299 50.09 -2.04 8.06
N ASP A 300 50.83 -0.93 8.11
CA ASP A 300 52.28 -0.94 8.15
C ASP A 300 52.75 -1.53 9.48
N THR A 301 53.67 -2.49 9.43
CA THR A 301 54.29 -3.06 10.63
C THR A 301 55.70 -2.51 10.80
N VAL A 302 56.08 -2.25 12.04
CA VAL A 302 57.42 -1.78 12.37
C VAL A 302 58.13 -2.85 13.20
N HIS A 303 59.18 -3.44 12.63
CA HIS A 303 60.03 -4.39 13.33
C HIS A 303 61.27 -3.67 13.85
N PHE A 304 61.41 -3.61 15.17
CA PHE A 304 62.58 -3.02 15.81
C PHE A 304 63.72 -4.05 15.91
N SER A 305 64.92 -3.64 15.55
CA SER A 305 66.12 -4.48 15.49
C SER A 305 67.30 -3.91 16.29
N GLY A 306 67.07 -2.86 17.09
CA GLY A 306 68.08 -2.23 17.91
C GLY A 306 68.62 -3.13 19.03
N ARG A 307 69.67 -2.67 19.70
CA ARG A 307 70.28 -3.39 20.82
C ARG A 307 69.30 -3.50 22.00
N ALA A 308 69.49 -4.47 22.90
CA ALA A 308 68.61 -4.66 24.06
C ALA A 308 68.48 -3.41 24.96
N GLU A 309 69.51 -2.58 25.00
CA GLU A 309 69.54 -1.31 25.74
C GLU A 309 68.78 -0.17 25.04
N ASP A 310 68.60 -0.26 23.71
CA ASP A 310 67.78 0.65 22.92
C ASP A 310 67.22 -0.03 21.68
N ILE A 311 66.09 -0.71 21.86
CA ILE A 311 65.41 -1.47 20.81
C ILE A 311 65.02 -0.56 19.63
N SER A 312 64.82 0.74 19.88
CA SER A 312 64.41 1.74 18.88
C SER A 312 65.56 2.34 18.05
N GLU A 313 66.80 1.91 18.28
CA GLU A 313 67.99 2.40 17.55
C GLU A 313 67.91 2.10 16.04
N SER A 314 67.34 0.95 15.67
CA SER A 314 67.13 0.56 14.28
C SER A 314 65.86 -0.26 14.14
N GLY A 315 65.34 -0.29 12.92
CA GLY A 315 64.20 -1.14 12.59
C GLY A 315 63.92 -1.16 11.10
N THR A 316 62.88 -1.90 10.73
CA THR A 316 62.36 -1.97 9.38
C THR A 316 60.86 -1.69 9.42
N ILE A 317 60.42 -0.78 8.56
CA ILE A 317 59.01 -0.57 8.28
C ILE A 317 58.66 -1.49 7.11
N MET A 318 57.64 -2.33 7.29
CA MET A 318 57.15 -3.25 6.27
C MET A 318 55.74 -2.84 5.87
N GLU A 319 55.56 -2.54 4.59
CA GLU A 319 54.24 -2.30 3.98
C GLU A 319 53.87 -3.56 3.19
N TYR A 320 52.75 -4.21 3.54
CA TYR A 320 52.28 -5.39 2.80
C TYR A 320 51.16 -5.03 1.85
N ARG A 321 51.18 -5.65 0.68
CA ARG A 321 50.12 -5.61 -0.32
C ARG A 321 49.81 -7.00 -0.79
N GLY A 322 48.56 -7.24 -1.12
CA GLY A 322 48.17 -8.51 -1.70
C GLY A 322 46.67 -8.74 -1.71
N VAL A 323 46.30 -10.02 -1.59
CA VAL A 323 44.91 -10.45 -1.73
C VAL A 323 44.20 -10.37 -0.37
N GLN A 324 43.23 -9.48 -0.27
CA GLN A 324 42.32 -9.37 0.85
C GLN A 324 40.98 -10.01 0.51
N LEU A 325 40.63 -11.10 1.19
CA LEU A 325 39.33 -11.75 1.13
C LEU A 325 38.45 -11.19 2.25
N GLU A 326 37.34 -10.55 1.91
CA GLU A 326 36.35 -10.04 2.88
C GLU A 326 35.13 -10.95 2.90
N TYR A 327 34.73 -11.42 4.08
CA TYR A 327 33.63 -12.37 4.21
C TYR A 327 32.31 -11.65 4.48
N GLY A 328 31.36 -11.80 3.56
CA GLY A 328 30.02 -11.24 3.67
C GLY A 328 28.94 -12.33 3.80
N ALA A 329 27.91 -12.08 4.62
CA ALA A 329 26.71 -12.91 4.65
C ALA A 329 25.55 -12.25 3.89
N LYS A 330 24.81 -13.08 3.16
CA LYS A 330 23.52 -12.78 2.52
C LYS A 330 22.55 -13.95 2.75
N GLY A 331 21.32 -13.79 2.27
CA GLY A 331 20.30 -14.83 2.37
C GLY A 331 19.47 -14.76 3.64
N LEU A 332 18.62 -15.77 3.81
CA LEU A 332 17.61 -15.82 4.85
C LEU A 332 17.56 -17.25 5.42
N MET A 333 17.55 -17.36 6.73
CA MET A 333 17.27 -18.60 7.44
C MET A 333 15.91 -18.49 8.13
N GLY A 334 15.10 -19.54 7.98
CA GLY A 334 13.77 -19.64 8.54
C GLY A 334 13.69 -20.65 9.68
N LYS A 335 12.97 -20.34 10.74
CA LYS A 335 12.54 -21.32 11.75
C LYS A 335 11.01 -21.33 11.76
N ALA A 336 10.42 -22.52 11.81
CA ALA A 336 8.98 -22.65 11.99
C ALA A 336 8.55 -21.96 13.29
N ASP A 337 7.66 -20.98 13.18
CA ASP A 337 7.16 -20.20 14.31
C ASP A 337 5.63 -20.17 14.28
N PRO A 338 4.95 -20.71 15.31
CA PRO A 338 3.49 -20.78 15.32
C PRO A 338 2.82 -19.41 15.30
N TYR A 339 3.45 -18.38 15.88
CA TYR A 339 2.90 -17.02 15.85
C TYR A 339 2.90 -16.44 14.44
N THR A 340 4.04 -16.53 13.74
CA THR A 340 4.14 -16.12 12.34
C THR A 340 3.18 -16.91 11.44
N ALA A 341 3.02 -18.22 11.69
CA ALA A 341 2.03 -19.05 11.00
C ALA A 341 0.59 -18.58 11.23
N MET A 342 0.21 -18.24 12.47
CA MET A 342 -1.12 -17.72 12.79
C MET A 342 -1.39 -16.39 12.10
N MET A 343 -0.42 -15.48 12.09
CA MET A 343 -0.53 -14.20 11.38
C MET A 343 -0.69 -14.39 9.86
N ALA A 344 0.06 -15.33 9.28
CA ALA A 344 -0.10 -15.68 7.87
C ALA A 344 -1.49 -16.25 7.58
N ILE A 345 -2.00 -17.15 8.43
CA ILE A 345 -3.34 -17.73 8.29
C ILE A 345 -4.43 -16.65 8.44
N MET A 346 -4.31 -15.74 9.41
CA MET A 346 -5.23 -14.61 9.57
C MET A 346 -5.26 -13.72 8.32
N SER A 347 -4.08 -13.40 7.76
CA SER A 347 -3.99 -12.66 6.49
C SER A 347 -4.69 -13.39 5.34
N CYS A 348 -4.57 -14.73 5.28
CA CYS A 348 -5.29 -15.53 4.30
C CYS A 348 -6.82 -15.46 4.48
N PHE A 349 -7.32 -15.53 5.71
CA PHE A 349 -8.76 -15.36 6.00
C PHE A 349 -9.28 -13.97 5.65
N ILE A 350 -8.49 -12.93 5.89
CA ILE A 350 -8.84 -11.56 5.48
C ILE A 350 -8.92 -11.48 3.96
N MET A 351 -7.99 -12.08 3.21
CA MET A 351 -8.07 -12.12 1.75
C MET A 351 -9.33 -12.84 1.23
N VAL A 352 -9.83 -13.85 1.94
CA VAL A 352 -11.10 -14.51 1.59
C VAL A 352 -12.29 -13.55 1.67
N SER A 353 -12.28 -12.57 2.58
CA SER A 353 -13.33 -11.54 2.65
C SER A 353 -13.33 -10.58 1.44
N VAL A 354 -12.22 -10.44 0.72
CA VAL A 354 -12.19 -9.68 -0.54
C VAL A 354 -13.09 -10.34 -1.60
N ALA A 355 -13.30 -11.66 -1.51
CA ALA A 355 -14.21 -12.37 -2.39
C ALA A 355 -15.65 -11.88 -2.25
N THR A 356 -16.10 -11.57 -1.02
CA THR A 356 -17.46 -11.07 -0.80
C THR A 356 -17.61 -9.67 -1.39
N THR A 357 -16.61 -8.80 -1.24
CA THR A 357 -16.67 -7.44 -1.81
C THR A 357 -16.74 -7.44 -3.34
N VAL A 358 -16.00 -8.33 -4.01
CA VAL A 358 -16.04 -8.45 -5.47
C VAL A 358 -17.41 -8.96 -5.94
N VAL A 359 -17.95 -9.97 -5.25
CA VAL A 359 -19.26 -10.54 -5.56
C VAL A 359 -20.38 -9.54 -5.28
N ASP A 360 -20.26 -8.71 -4.23
CA ASP A 360 -21.20 -7.66 -3.92
C ASP A 360 -21.27 -6.60 -5.02
N ILE A 361 -20.12 -6.20 -5.57
CA ILE A 361 -20.06 -5.26 -6.71
C ILE A 361 -20.73 -5.89 -7.93
N ILE A 362 -20.37 -7.14 -8.26
CA ILE A 362 -20.96 -7.87 -9.40
C ILE A 362 -22.48 -8.03 -9.21
N GLY A 363 -22.92 -8.39 -8.00
CA GLY A 363 -24.33 -8.54 -7.65
C GLY A 363 -25.10 -7.23 -7.81
N ALA A 364 -24.54 -6.11 -7.33
CA ALA A 364 -25.16 -4.79 -7.44
C ALA A 364 -25.23 -4.24 -8.87
N PHE A 365 -24.37 -4.73 -9.79
CA PHE A 365 -24.44 -4.38 -11.22
C PHE A 365 -25.40 -5.25 -12.01
N ILE A 366 -25.60 -6.51 -11.62
CA ILE A 366 -26.39 -7.48 -12.39
C ILE A 366 -27.84 -7.57 -11.91
N TYR A 367 -28.11 -7.32 -10.62
CA TYR A 367 -29.41 -7.50 -10.01
C TYR A 367 -29.89 -6.24 -9.29
N ASP A 368 -31.00 -5.66 -9.76
CA ASP A 368 -31.63 -4.53 -9.08
C ASP A 368 -32.22 -4.95 -7.72
N SER A 369 -32.79 -6.16 -7.61
CA SER A 369 -33.32 -6.70 -6.34
C SER A 369 -32.24 -6.94 -5.27
N PHE A 370 -30.96 -7.04 -5.66
CA PHE A 370 -29.85 -7.24 -4.73
C PHE A 370 -29.59 -5.99 -3.87
N LYS A 371 -29.86 -4.79 -4.42
CA LYS A 371 -29.77 -3.54 -3.66
C LYS A 371 -30.92 -3.43 -2.69
N ASP A 372 -32.12 -3.77 -3.12
CA ASP A 372 -33.33 -3.73 -2.29
C ASP A 372 -33.19 -4.72 -1.11
N ASP A 373 -32.83 -5.98 -1.37
CA ASP A 373 -32.64 -7.00 -0.32
C ASP A 373 -31.51 -6.68 0.69
N LYS A 374 -30.49 -5.89 0.30
CA LYS A 374 -29.32 -5.59 1.13
C LYS A 374 -29.38 -4.22 1.82
N ILE A 375 -30.08 -3.25 1.23
CA ILE A 375 -30.08 -1.83 1.67
C ILE A 375 -31.47 -1.41 2.22
N GLU A 376 -32.56 -2.11 1.87
CA GLU A 376 -33.94 -1.67 2.13
C GLU A 376 -34.55 -2.15 3.47
N ASP A 377 -33.72 -2.41 4.50
CA ASP A 377 -34.18 -2.80 5.84
C ASP A 377 -34.27 -1.62 6.83
N ASP A 378 -33.67 -0.46 6.51
CA ASP A 378 -33.67 0.70 7.42
C ASP A 378 -35.02 1.44 7.44
N GLY A 379 -35.79 1.36 6.35
CA GLY A 379 -37.10 2.00 6.22
C GLY A 379 -38.19 1.31 7.04
N GLU A 380 -38.21 -0.03 7.05
CA GLU A 380 -39.13 -0.82 7.86
C GLU A 380 -38.76 -0.76 9.35
N ARG A 381 -37.46 -0.74 9.67
CA ARG A 381 -36.98 -0.56 11.04
C ARG A 381 -37.34 0.81 11.61
N GLN A 382 -37.12 1.91 10.88
CA GLN A 382 -37.57 3.23 11.31
C GLN A 382 -39.10 3.30 11.43
N HIS A 383 -39.83 2.60 10.57
CA HIS A 383 -41.28 2.54 10.65
C HIS A 383 -41.78 1.77 11.88
N LEU A 384 -41.16 0.62 12.19
CA LEU A 384 -41.45 -0.19 13.37
C LEU A 384 -40.98 0.49 14.66
N GLU A 385 -39.82 1.14 14.66
CA GLU A 385 -39.33 1.94 15.80
C GLU A 385 -40.26 3.14 16.03
N HIS A 386 -40.72 3.84 14.98
CA HIS A 386 -41.75 4.87 15.12
C HIS A 386 -43.10 4.31 15.58
N MET A 387 -43.46 3.08 15.17
CA MET A 387 -44.71 2.43 15.60
C MET A 387 -44.64 2.02 17.08
N ILE A 388 -43.49 1.53 17.54
CA ILE A 388 -43.22 1.19 18.95
C ILE A 388 -43.17 2.46 19.80
N LEU A 389 -42.49 3.52 19.35
CA LEU A 389 -42.46 4.82 20.04
C LEU A 389 -43.86 5.44 20.12
N ASN A 390 -44.68 5.31 19.08
CA ASN A 390 -46.07 5.75 19.11
C ASN A 390 -46.95 4.87 20.00
N LEU A 391 -46.68 3.55 20.09
CA LEU A 391 -47.36 2.63 21.01
C LEU A 391 -47.00 2.89 22.49
N GLU A 392 -45.77 3.33 22.78
CA GLU A 392 -45.31 3.66 24.13
C GLU A 392 -45.71 5.07 24.58
N THR A 393 -45.85 6.02 23.64
CA THR A 393 -46.18 7.43 23.95
C THR A 393 -47.66 7.76 23.85
N VAL A 394 -48.44 7.01 23.07
CA VAL A 394 -49.89 7.21 22.92
C VAL A 394 -50.57 5.87 23.21
N GLY A 395 -51.15 5.76 24.40
CA GLY A 395 -52.05 4.65 24.72
C GLY A 395 -53.07 4.46 23.61
N VAL A 396 -53.24 3.20 23.17
CA VAL A 396 -54.08 2.74 22.07
C VAL A 396 -55.35 3.59 21.87
N PRO A 397 -55.64 4.13 20.66
CA PRO A 397 -56.87 4.87 20.39
C PRO A 397 -57.99 3.91 19.97
N PHE A 398 -58.15 2.80 20.70
CA PHE A 398 -59.34 1.97 20.59
C PHE A 398 -60.08 2.10 21.92
N GLY A 399 -61.04 3.02 21.96
CA GLY A 399 -62.08 3.00 22.97
C GLY A 399 -62.89 1.72 22.82
N HIS A 400 -63.28 1.11 23.94
CA HIS A 400 -64.04 -0.14 23.94
C HIS A 400 -65.46 0.00 23.33
N ASP A 401 -65.83 1.20 22.86
CA ASP A 401 -67.16 1.57 22.35
C ASP A 401 -67.20 2.00 20.87
N ASP A 402 -66.07 2.10 20.14
CA ASP A 402 -66.09 2.53 18.71
C ASP A 402 -66.47 1.41 17.72
N LEU A 403 -66.79 0.21 18.24
CA LEU A 403 -67.36 -0.91 17.49
C LEU A 403 -68.79 -1.21 17.97
N GLN A 404 -69.64 -0.19 18.06
CA GLN A 404 -71.08 -0.40 18.23
C GLN A 404 -71.73 -0.65 16.86
N ILE A 405 -72.03 -1.92 16.60
CA ILE A 405 -72.86 -2.40 15.50
C ILE A 405 -74.26 -1.78 15.67
N LEU A 406 -74.75 -1.03 14.66
CA LEU A 406 -76.15 -0.62 14.59
C LEU A 406 -77.05 -1.86 14.78
N PRO A 407 -77.94 -1.88 15.78
CA PRO A 407 -78.71 -3.08 16.05
C PRO A 407 -79.64 -3.36 14.87
N ASN A 408 -79.57 -4.59 14.35
CA ASN A 408 -80.40 -5.20 13.30
C ASN A 408 -80.05 -4.95 11.82
N VAL A 409 -78.78 -4.66 11.47
CA VAL A 409 -78.34 -4.76 10.06
C VAL A 409 -77.20 -5.76 9.94
N SER A 410 -77.30 -6.70 9.00
CA SER A 410 -76.24 -7.68 8.77
C SER A 410 -75.00 -6.99 8.16
N MET A 411 -73.80 -7.34 8.62
CA MET A 411 -72.52 -6.77 8.16
C MET A 411 -72.38 -6.79 6.62
N LYS A 412 -73.03 -7.76 5.98
CA LYS A 412 -73.05 -7.94 4.52
C LYS A 412 -73.88 -6.88 3.81
N GLU A 413 -75.03 -6.49 4.37
CA GLU A 413 -75.88 -5.44 3.79
C GLU A 413 -75.27 -4.05 3.96
N PHE A 414 -74.55 -3.81 5.05
CA PHE A 414 -73.82 -2.56 5.25
C PHE A 414 -72.67 -2.38 4.24
N LEU A 415 -71.89 -3.44 4.02
CA LEU A 415 -70.83 -3.43 3.00
C LEU A 415 -71.40 -3.27 1.58
N GLN A 416 -72.56 -3.86 1.29
CA GLN A 416 -73.22 -3.71 -0.01
C GLN A 416 -73.81 -2.31 -0.24
N LEU A 417 -74.30 -1.65 0.81
CA LEU A 417 -74.78 -0.27 0.74
C LEU A 417 -73.62 0.70 0.46
N LEU A 418 -72.50 0.56 1.17
CA LEU A 418 -71.31 1.37 0.93
C LEU A 418 -70.77 1.18 -0.49
N GLN A 419 -70.71 -0.07 -0.97
CA GLN A 419 -70.24 -0.36 -2.31
C GLN A 419 -71.16 0.20 -3.40
N ARG A 420 -72.48 0.22 -3.16
CA ARG A 420 -73.47 0.80 -4.07
C ARG A 420 -73.40 2.33 -4.12
N ASP A 421 -73.11 2.99 -3.01
CA ASP A 421 -72.99 4.46 -2.96
C ASP A 421 -71.67 4.94 -3.59
N ILE A 422 -70.58 4.20 -3.42
CA ILE A 422 -69.30 4.49 -4.10
C ILE A 422 -69.44 4.40 -5.62
N VAL A 423 -70.12 3.36 -6.13
CA VAL A 423 -70.33 3.19 -7.58
C VAL A 423 -71.24 4.28 -8.18
N LYS A 424 -72.25 4.74 -7.44
CA LYS A 424 -73.11 5.84 -7.88
C LYS A 424 -72.38 7.18 -7.96
N LEU A 425 -71.47 7.45 -7.03
CA LEU A 425 -70.65 8.66 -7.03
C LEU A 425 -69.63 8.67 -8.17
N ASN A 426 -68.97 7.54 -8.46
CA ASN A 426 -68.03 7.45 -9.60
C ASN A 426 -68.73 7.60 -10.95
N ALA A 427 -69.92 7.02 -11.14
CA ALA A 427 -70.66 7.17 -12.40
C ALA A 427 -71.09 8.62 -12.69
N LEU A 428 -71.37 9.41 -11.65
CA LEU A 428 -71.78 10.81 -11.76
C LEU A 428 -70.59 11.72 -12.10
N ALA A 429 -69.41 11.43 -11.54
CA ALA A 429 -68.16 12.14 -11.85
C ALA A 429 -67.71 11.96 -13.31
N HIS A 430 -67.82 10.75 -13.86
CA HIS A 430 -67.42 10.47 -15.26
C HIS A 430 -68.34 11.11 -16.31
N HIS A 431 -69.62 11.33 -16.02
CA HIS A 431 -70.53 11.97 -16.96
C HIS A 431 -70.30 13.49 -17.05
N MET A 432 -69.90 14.14 -15.96
CA MET A 432 -69.57 15.57 -15.96
C MET A 432 -68.23 15.85 -16.65
N SER A 433 -67.23 14.97 -16.51
CA SER A 433 -65.91 15.16 -17.14
C SER A 433 -65.94 15.04 -18.67
N ARG A 434 -66.81 14.19 -19.22
CA ARG A 434 -66.92 13.96 -20.66
C ARG A 434 -67.60 15.11 -21.43
N ASP A 435 -68.58 15.78 -20.81
CA ASP A 435 -69.26 16.95 -21.42
C ASP A 435 -68.42 18.23 -21.34
N LEU A 436 -67.56 18.37 -20.32
CA LEU A 436 -66.61 19.49 -20.18
C LEU A 436 -65.40 19.37 -21.12
N ALA A 437 -64.95 18.15 -21.44
CA ALA A 437 -63.88 17.91 -22.40
C ALA A 437 -64.30 18.17 -23.87
N ALA A 438 -65.60 18.09 -24.18
CA ALA A 438 -66.13 18.37 -25.52
C ALA A 438 -66.32 19.88 -25.81
N ALA A 439 -66.31 20.74 -24.78
CA ALA A 439 -66.50 22.18 -24.90
C ALA A 439 -65.16 22.96 -25.07
N GLY A 440 -64.28 22.44 -25.93
CA GLY A 440 -62.90 22.91 -26.14
C GLY A 440 -62.71 24.43 -26.15
N LEU A 441 -62.12 24.96 -25.06
CA LEU A 441 -61.64 26.33 -24.96
C LEU A 441 -60.17 26.34 -24.52
N ASN A 442 -59.28 25.98 -25.44
CA ASN A 442 -57.86 26.31 -25.33
C ASN A 442 -57.65 27.68 -25.98
N GLN A 443 -57.04 28.64 -25.27
CA GLN A 443 -56.06 29.61 -25.79
C GLN A 443 -55.76 30.71 -24.76
N HIS A 444 -54.69 30.54 -23.98
CA HIS A 444 -53.86 31.67 -23.54
C HIS A 444 -52.39 31.26 -23.60
N THR A 445 -51.87 31.10 -24.81
CA THR A 445 -50.43 31.19 -25.08
C THR A 445 -50.23 32.39 -26.00
N MET A 446 -49.93 33.54 -25.41
CA MET A 446 -49.27 34.63 -26.12
C MET A 446 -47.92 34.90 -25.44
N PRO A 447 -46.82 35.05 -26.20
CA PRO A 447 -45.53 35.42 -25.61
C PRO A 447 -45.57 36.89 -25.21
N ILE A 448 -45.56 37.19 -23.91
CA ILE A 448 -45.50 38.58 -23.43
C ILE A 448 -44.04 39.02 -23.36
N GLN A 449 -43.71 39.98 -24.24
CA GLN A 449 -42.57 40.89 -24.13
C GLN A 449 -42.52 41.51 -22.73
N GLN A 450 -41.35 41.44 -22.08
CA GLN A 450 -41.08 42.16 -20.82
C GLN A 450 -41.38 43.66 -20.99
N THR A 451 -42.52 44.12 -20.48
CA THR A 451 -42.82 45.55 -20.39
C THR A 451 -42.09 46.14 -19.19
N SER A 452 -41.12 46.99 -19.50
CA SER A 452 -40.38 47.81 -18.55
C SER A 452 -41.27 48.84 -17.84
N LYS A 453 -41.06 48.98 -16.52
CA LYS A 453 -41.24 50.20 -15.69
C LYS A 453 -42.42 51.11 -16.05
N GLN A 454 -43.55 50.92 -15.35
CA GLN A 454 -44.42 52.04 -14.94
C GLN A 454 -44.49 52.09 -13.42
N ALA A 455 -43.98 53.19 -12.86
CA ALA A 455 -44.06 53.52 -11.45
C ALA A 455 -45.44 54.11 -11.15
N GLY A 456 -46.17 53.51 -10.21
CA GLY A 456 -47.47 53.98 -9.72
C GLY A 456 -48.65 52.99 -9.85
N GLY A 457 -48.40 51.67 -9.87
CA GLY A 457 -49.43 50.64 -9.93
C GLY A 457 -49.75 49.99 -8.58
N MET A 458 -51.01 49.58 -8.41
CA MET A 458 -51.54 48.83 -7.27
C MET A 458 -50.64 47.64 -6.89
N LYS A 459 -50.38 47.43 -5.59
CA LYS A 459 -49.63 46.27 -5.11
C LYS A 459 -50.58 45.16 -4.68
N TYR A 460 -50.24 43.93 -5.02
CA TYR A 460 -50.98 42.73 -4.64
C TYR A 460 -50.18 41.91 -3.63
N LYS A 461 -50.87 41.35 -2.64
CA LYS A 461 -50.34 40.38 -1.69
C LYS A 461 -50.72 38.99 -2.19
N CYS A 462 -49.73 38.25 -2.69
CA CYS A 462 -49.88 36.93 -3.27
C CYS A 462 -49.53 35.86 -2.21
N ARG A 463 -50.44 34.91 -1.95
CA ARG A 463 -50.21 33.80 -1.01
C ARG A 463 -50.74 32.48 -1.56
N LEU A 464 -50.16 31.38 -1.09
CA LEU A 464 -50.68 30.03 -1.30
C LEU A 464 -51.24 29.51 0.00
N ILE A 465 -52.47 29.01 -0.04
CA ILE A 465 -53.08 28.30 1.08
C ILE A 465 -52.70 26.84 0.92
N ALA A 466 -51.98 26.30 1.90
CA ALA A 466 -51.55 24.91 1.92
C ALA A 466 -52.65 23.95 2.42
N PRO A 467 -52.46 22.62 2.30
CA PRO A 467 -53.43 21.63 2.80
C PRO A 467 -53.76 21.76 4.29
N ASP A 468 -52.79 22.16 5.12
CA ASP A 468 -52.97 22.43 6.55
C ASP A 468 -53.63 23.80 6.84
N ARG A 469 -54.04 24.52 5.79
CA ARG A 469 -54.58 25.90 5.78
C ARG A 469 -53.59 26.97 6.23
N THR A 470 -52.29 26.69 6.25
CA THR A 470 -51.28 27.71 6.48
C THR A 470 -51.07 28.57 5.23
N ASP A 471 -50.81 29.85 5.45
CA ASP A 471 -50.51 30.80 4.37
C ASP A 471 -49.02 30.84 4.07
N ILE A 472 -48.64 30.55 2.83
CA ILE A 472 -47.28 30.70 2.31
C ILE A 472 -47.24 31.96 1.45
N TYR A 473 -46.52 33.00 1.91
CA TYR A 473 -46.43 34.27 1.20
C TYR A 473 -45.38 34.25 0.08
N LEU A 474 -45.80 34.61 -1.13
CA LEU A 474 -44.93 34.65 -2.30
C LEU A 474 -44.25 36.02 -2.39
N THR A 475 -42.92 36.02 -2.28
CA THR A 475 -42.09 37.20 -2.51
C THR A 475 -41.73 37.24 -4.00
N GLY A 476 -41.91 38.36 -4.68
CA GLY A 476 -41.74 38.60 -6.13
C GLY A 476 -40.66 37.90 -6.99
N GLY A 477 -39.74 37.12 -6.42
CA GLY A 477 -38.80 36.24 -7.11
C GLY A 477 -39.20 34.75 -7.08
N PRO A 478 -38.37 33.85 -7.64
CA PRO A 478 -38.64 32.42 -7.67
C PRO A 478 -38.54 31.79 -6.29
N GLN A 479 -39.59 31.08 -5.89
CA GLN A 479 -39.66 30.27 -4.68
C GLN A 479 -39.98 28.82 -5.04
N THR A 480 -39.34 27.88 -4.37
CA THR A 480 -39.59 26.45 -4.56
C THR A 480 -40.49 25.91 -3.46
N ILE A 481 -41.50 25.13 -3.85
CA ILE A 481 -42.43 24.46 -2.93
C ILE A 481 -42.30 22.96 -3.11
N GLY A 482 -42.17 22.25 -2.00
CA GLY A 482 -42.06 20.81 -1.99
C GLY A 482 -42.43 20.24 -0.63
N ARG A 483 -42.07 18.98 -0.39
CA ARG A 483 -42.31 18.28 0.88
C ARG A 483 -41.85 19.10 2.09
N GLY A 484 -42.65 19.11 3.15
CA GLY A 484 -42.42 19.87 4.39
C GLY A 484 -42.95 21.31 4.37
N HIS A 485 -43.48 21.80 3.26
CA HIS A 485 -44.18 23.09 3.21
C HIS A 485 -45.68 22.86 3.45
N GLY A 486 -46.26 23.58 4.40
CA GLY A 486 -47.71 23.63 4.61
C GLY A 486 -48.37 22.28 4.95
N GLY A 487 -47.70 21.48 5.80
CA GLY A 487 -48.21 20.19 6.28
C GLY A 487 -48.12 19.03 5.27
N CYS A 488 -47.46 19.24 4.12
CA CYS A 488 -47.22 18.18 3.14
C CYS A 488 -46.07 17.24 3.58
N ASP A 489 -46.37 16.27 4.44
CA ASP A 489 -45.38 15.30 4.96
C ASP A 489 -45.39 13.94 4.26
N SER A 490 -46.37 13.71 3.37
CA SER A 490 -46.55 12.48 2.60
C SER A 490 -45.24 12.01 1.95
N LYS A 491 -44.81 10.77 2.23
CA LYS A 491 -43.62 10.17 1.62
C LYS A 491 -43.75 10.06 0.09
N ARG A 492 -44.98 10.02 -0.45
CA ARG A 492 -45.23 10.01 -1.91
C ARG A 492 -44.77 11.30 -2.61
N ILE A 493 -44.69 12.40 -1.86
CA ILE A 493 -44.25 13.72 -2.33
C ILE A 493 -42.72 13.90 -2.15
N SER A 494 -42.01 12.91 -1.60
CA SER A 494 -40.56 12.98 -1.42
C SER A 494 -39.86 13.21 -2.76
N HIS A 495 -38.94 14.18 -2.81
CA HIS A 495 -38.22 14.63 -4.01
C HIS A 495 -39.08 15.36 -5.07
N LYS A 496 -40.26 15.87 -4.70
CA LYS A 496 -41.09 16.75 -5.55
C LYS A 496 -40.88 18.21 -5.19
N GLN A 497 -40.66 19.03 -6.20
CA GLN A 497 -40.56 20.48 -6.08
C GLN A 497 -41.19 21.15 -7.29
N LEU A 498 -41.91 22.25 -7.05
CA LEU A 498 -42.42 23.18 -8.06
C LEU A 498 -41.76 24.54 -7.83
N SER A 499 -41.46 25.26 -8.91
CA SER A 499 -40.98 26.64 -8.82
C SER A 499 -42.11 27.61 -9.12
N ILE A 500 -42.28 28.64 -8.30
CA ILE A 500 -43.35 29.63 -8.42
C ILE A 500 -42.76 31.03 -8.33
N VAL A 501 -43.18 31.91 -9.23
CA VAL A 501 -42.78 33.33 -9.25
C VAL A 501 -44.06 34.17 -9.28
N ALA A 502 -44.33 34.95 -8.23
CA ALA A 502 -45.50 35.83 -8.19
C ALA A 502 -45.14 37.25 -8.66
N ASN A 503 -45.89 37.81 -9.61
CA ASN A 503 -45.78 39.21 -9.96
C ASN A 503 -46.67 40.06 -9.03
N THR A 504 -46.08 40.61 -7.98
CA THR A 504 -46.77 41.46 -6.99
C THR A 504 -47.37 42.77 -7.56
N GLN A 505 -47.09 43.13 -8.81
CA GLN A 505 -47.66 44.31 -9.48
C GLN A 505 -48.92 43.97 -10.30
N THR A 506 -49.05 42.73 -10.80
CA THR A 506 -50.21 42.30 -11.60
C THR A 506 -51.12 41.32 -10.85
N GLY A 507 -50.63 40.70 -9.77
CA GLY A 507 -51.35 39.65 -9.03
C GLY A 507 -51.26 38.25 -9.66
N VAL A 508 -50.67 38.13 -10.85
CA VAL A 508 -50.49 36.84 -11.55
C VAL A 508 -49.23 36.13 -11.07
N ALA A 509 -49.28 34.82 -10.89
CA ALA A 509 -48.09 34.00 -10.58
C ALA A 509 -47.77 33.02 -11.72
N LEU A 510 -46.50 32.72 -11.94
CA LEU A 510 -46.05 31.75 -12.93
C LEU A 510 -45.50 30.52 -12.21
N VAL A 511 -46.00 29.34 -12.57
CA VAL A 511 -45.58 28.05 -12.02
C VAL A 511 -44.87 27.24 -13.08
N LYS A 512 -43.72 26.66 -12.69
CA LYS A 512 -42.90 25.83 -13.55
C LYS A 512 -42.65 24.47 -12.93
N GLY A 513 -42.88 23.43 -13.73
CA GLY A 513 -42.54 22.04 -13.40
C GLY A 513 -41.03 21.82 -13.43
N LEU A 514 -40.48 21.17 -12.39
CA LEU A 514 -39.08 20.76 -12.35
C LEU A 514 -38.90 19.32 -12.83
N HIS A 515 -37.73 18.99 -13.38
CA HIS A 515 -37.39 17.65 -13.86
C HIS A 515 -37.41 16.62 -12.72
N THR A 516 -38.54 15.96 -12.50
CA THR A 516 -38.69 14.87 -11.52
C THR A 516 -39.49 13.69 -12.11
N LYS A 517 -39.34 12.49 -11.54
CA LYS A 517 -39.83 11.19 -12.08
C LYS A 517 -41.37 11.04 -12.21
N ASN A 518 -42.15 11.87 -11.52
CA ASN A 518 -43.63 11.84 -11.47
C ASN A 518 -44.14 13.26 -11.74
N VAL A 519 -45.35 13.37 -12.28
CA VAL A 519 -45.87 14.60 -12.86
C VAL A 519 -46.58 15.45 -11.80
N SER A 520 -46.30 16.75 -11.76
CA SER A 520 -47.06 17.71 -10.95
C SER A 520 -48.27 18.20 -11.75
N GLY A 521 -49.25 18.80 -11.11
CA GLY A 521 -50.49 19.21 -11.80
C GLY A 521 -50.93 20.62 -11.45
N VAL A 522 -51.68 21.23 -12.37
CA VAL A 522 -52.34 22.52 -12.18
C VAL A 522 -53.81 22.40 -12.58
N ALA A 523 -54.70 22.99 -11.81
CA ALA A 523 -56.12 23.13 -12.12
C ALA A 523 -56.45 24.63 -12.19
N LEU A 524 -56.65 25.11 -13.41
CA LEU A 524 -56.94 26.52 -13.72
C LEU A 524 -58.45 26.77 -13.66
N ALA A 525 -58.87 27.88 -13.05
CA ALA A 525 -60.25 28.34 -12.89
C ALA A 525 -61.21 27.27 -12.32
N GLY A 526 -60.71 26.35 -11.48
CA GLY A 526 -61.49 25.21 -10.96
C GLY A 526 -61.78 24.11 -11.99
N GLY A 527 -61.07 24.11 -13.13
CA GLY A 527 -61.15 23.09 -14.17
C GLY A 527 -60.45 21.77 -13.80
N ALA A 528 -60.41 20.84 -14.77
CA ALA A 528 -59.75 19.55 -14.59
C ALA A 528 -58.24 19.68 -14.38
N TRP A 529 -57.64 18.73 -13.65
CA TRP A 529 -56.20 18.67 -13.44
C TRP A 529 -55.45 18.46 -14.75
N GLN A 530 -54.57 19.39 -15.08
CA GLN A 530 -53.64 19.31 -16.19
C GLN A 530 -52.26 18.93 -15.68
N THR A 531 -51.59 18.02 -16.37
CA THR A 531 -50.21 17.62 -16.10
C THR A 531 -49.24 18.75 -16.45
N LEU A 532 -48.32 19.07 -15.55
CA LEU A 532 -47.25 20.04 -15.76
C LEU A 532 -45.92 19.27 -15.96
N GLY A 533 -45.46 19.21 -17.21
CA GLY A 533 -44.23 18.53 -17.59
C GLY A 533 -42.96 19.31 -17.20
N PRO A 534 -41.78 18.70 -17.37
CA PRO A 534 -40.53 19.40 -17.14
C PRO A 534 -40.32 20.44 -18.25
N ASN A 535 -40.37 21.72 -17.87
CA ASN A 535 -40.34 22.92 -18.71
C ASN A 535 -41.70 23.50 -19.15
N ASP A 536 -42.81 22.89 -18.76
CA ASP A 536 -44.12 23.52 -18.94
C ASP A 536 -44.31 24.63 -17.90
N GLU A 537 -44.84 25.76 -18.34
CA GLU A 537 -45.13 26.93 -17.52
C GLU A 537 -46.63 27.23 -17.60
N ALA A 538 -47.24 27.49 -16.44
CA ALA A 538 -48.64 27.88 -16.34
C ALA A 538 -48.77 29.19 -15.56
N GLU A 539 -49.61 30.10 -16.04
CA GLU A 539 -49.99 31.31 -15.32
C GLU A 539 -51.14 30.99 -14.37
N LEU A 540 -51.04 31.44 -13.13
CA LEU A 540 -52.04 31.29 -12.07
C LEU A 540 -52.72 32.62 -11.79
N GLU A 541 -54.05 32.57 -11.74
CA GLU A 541 -54.93 33.61 -11.23
C GLU A 541 -55.54 33.21 -9.88
N ALA A 542 -56.13 34.17 -9.19
CA ALA A 542 -56.71 33.94 -7.86
C ALA A 542 -57.81 32.86 -7.92
N GLY A 543 -57.67 31.81 -7.12
CA GLY A 543 -58.55 30.65 -7.08
C GLY A 543 -57.99 29.40 -7.77
N ASP A 544 -56.89 29.51 -8.51
CA ASP A 544 -56.25 28.37 -9.16
C ASP A 544 -55.56 27.45 -8.15
N MET A 545 -55.50 26.16 -8.50
CA MET A 545 -54.93 25.12 -7.63
C MET A 545 -53.72 24.47 -8.28
N ILE A 546 -52.74 24.14 -7.46
CA ILE A 546 -51.55 23.39 -7.86
C ILE A 546 -51.38 22.16 -6.99
N THR A 547 -50.88 21.07 -7.56
CA THR A 547 -50.59 19.83 -6.83
C THR A 547 -49.15 19.38 -7.06
N LEU A 548 -48.49 18.93 -5.99
CA LEU A 548 -47.10 18.45 -6.06
C LEU A 548 -47.01 17.09 -6.77
N LEU A 549 -48.03 16.25 -6.62
CA LEU A 549 -48.15 14.96 -7.29
C LEU A 549 -49.53 14.85 -7.96
N LEU A 550 -49.55 14.50 -9.24
CA LEU A 550 -50.73 14.10 -9.99
C LEU A 550 -50.51 12.67 -10.53
N ASP A 551 -51.35 11.74 -10.09
CA ASP A 551 -51.34 10.35 -10.55
C ASP A 551 -52.61 10.11 -11.38
N GLN A 552 -52.45 9.85 -12.67
CA GLN A 552 -53.56 9.53 -13.57
C GLN A 552 -53.55 8.02 -13.84
N ASN A 553 -54.47 7.29 -13.20
CA ASN A 553 -54.78 5.91 -13.57
C ASN A 553 -56.00 5.89 -14.51
N GLU A 554 -56.22 4.80 -15.24
CA GLU A 554 -57.28 4.69 -16.28
C GLU A 554 -58.69 5.05 -15.76
N ASP A 555 -58.95 4.91 -14.46
CA ASP A 555 -60.25 5.17 -13.83
C ASP A 555 -60.28 6.37 -12.84
N GLU A 556 -59.15 6.84 -12.29
CA GLU A 556 -59.13 7.89 -11.26
C GLU A 556 -57.91 8.82 -11.37
N THR A 557 -58.14 10.13 -11.16
CA THR A 557 -57.07 11.14 -11.02
C THR A 557 -56.90 11.50 -9.54
N SER A 558 -55.74 11.19 -8.98
CA SER A 558 -55.42 11.52 -7.58
C SER A 558 -54.39 12.66 -7.51
N ALA A 559 -54.67 13.67 -6.68
CA ALA A 559 -53.80 14.81 -6.44
C ALA A 559 -53.36 14.82 -4.97
N ASP A 560 -52.05 14.89 -4.72
CA ASP A 560 -51.48 14.94 -3.36
C ASP A 560 -50.61 16.20 -3.18
N GLY A 561 -50.79 16.89 -2.05
CA GLY A 561 -50.17 18.19 -1.78
C GLY A 561 -50.76 19.35 -2.59
N VAL A 562 -52.05 19.63 -2.40
CA VAL A 562 -52.80 20.67 -3.13
C VAL A 562 -52.67 22.05 -2.46
N PHE A 563 -52.24 23.06 -3.20
CA PHE A 563 -52.18 24.45 -2.76
C PHE A 563 -53.15 25.32 -3.57
N ILE A 564 -53.79 26.29 -2.93
CA ILE A 564 -54.72 27.23 -3.56
C ILE A 564 -54.07 28.61 -3.64
N TYR A 565 -54.02 29.21 -4.82
CA TYR A 565 -53.45 30.53 -5.04
C TYR A 565 -54.47 31.64 -4.74
N VAL A 566 -54.08 32.59 -3.89
CA VAL A 566 -54.95 33.69 -3.45
C VAL A 566 -54.21 35.02 -3.60
N VAL A 567 -54.93 36.01 -4.13
CA VAL A 567 -54.42 37.36 -4.36
C VAL A 567 -55.29 38.34 -3.59
N GLU A 568 -54.67 39.13 -2.71
CA GLU A 568 -55.33 40.22 -2.00
C GLU A 568 -54.83 41.56 -2.53
N LYS A 569 -55.74 42.49 -2.79
CA LYS A 569 -55.40 43.85 -3.22
C LYS A 569 -54.99 44.68 -2.00
N LEU A 570 -53.78 45.24 -2.00
CA LEU A 570 -53.39 46.24 -1.00
C LEU A 570 -53.89 47.61 -1.45
N GLU A 571 -54.82 48.19 -0.69
CA GLU A 571 -55.15 49.61 -0.83
C GLU A 571 -53.94 50.45 -0.41
N GLU A 572 -53.56 51.45 -1.22
CA GLU A 572 -52.53 52.40 -0.83
C GLU A 572 -52.99 53.17 0.41
N LEU A 573 -52.27 52.97 1.52
CA LEU A 573 -52.30 53.90 2.65
C LEU A 573 -51.95 55.29 2.10
N GLN A 574 -52.94 56.18 2.05
CA GLN A 574 -52.67 57.61 1.91
C GLN A 574 -51.64 57.99 2.97
N ASN A 575 -50.48 58.49 2.51
CA ASN A 575 -49.47 59.09 3.38
C ASN A 575 -50.14 60.18 4.23
N LYS A 576 -50.51 59.88 5.48
CA LYS A 576 -50.68 60.91 6.50
C LYS A 576 -49.29 61.43 6.84
N SER A 577 -48.89 62.49 6.15
CA SER A 577 -47.69 63.25 6.48
C SER A 577 -47.80 63.79 7.89
N TRP A 578 -46.78 63.58 8.71
CA TRP A 578 -46.70 64.06 10.09
C TRP A 578 -46.45 65.59 10.20
N PHE A 579 -46.80 66.35 9.16
CA PHE A 579 -46.77 67.81 9.10
C PHE A 579 -48.00 68.31 8.32
N ASN A 580 -49.15 68.34 8.99
CA ASN A 580 -50.11 69.44 9.00
C ASN A 580 -51.31 69.00 9.85
N TRP A 581 -51.74 69.94 10.69
CA TRP A 581 -52.81 69.91 11.70
C TRP A 581 -53.93 68.88 11.51
#